data_AF-A0A355RHS5-F1
#
_entry.id   AF-A0A355RHS5-F1
#
_cell.length_a   1.000
_cell.length_b   1.000
_cell.length_c   1.000
_cell.angle_alpha   90.00
_cell.angle_beta   90.00
_cell.angle_gamma   90.00
#
_symmetry.space_group_name_H-M   'P 1'
#
loop_
_entity.id
_entity.type
_entity.pdbx_description
1 polymer ?
#
loop_
_entity_poly.entity_id
_entity_poly.type
_entity_poly.pdbx_seq_one_letter_code
_entity_poly.pdbx_strand_id
1 'polypeptide(L)'
;TTNSASGVTDFKAVQPALEKMAEIGCPLCVHGEVTDPTVDIFDREMVFIDRVLDPLRRQNPNLKVVMEHITTQQGVDYVKSSASALAATITTHHLMINRNHILAGGIKPHYYCLPVAKREEHRLALRAAAISGDNRFFLGTDSAPHIDAAKESACGCAGCFTASVTMPLLAHVFEEENALEALANFTSSNGAMFYNKPMTEKTLTLQKRSKPLQIEPQLQTPDGPVTLFDPGVPIFWHVVA
;
A
#
# COMPACT_ATOMS: atom_id res chain seq x y z
N THR A 1 2.54 -0.67 13.77
CA THR A 1 2.01 -1.79 12.98
C THR A 1 2.48 -3.11 13.59
N THR A 2 2.15 -4.26 12.99
CA THR A 2 2.59 -5.59 13.46
C THR A 2 4.12 -5.63 13.63
N ASN A 3 4.60 -6.18 14.75
CA ASN A 3 6.03 -6.29 15.10
C ASN A 3 6.83 -4.97 15.12
N SER A 4 6.16 -3.82 15.32
CA SER A 4 6.83 -2.50 15.32
C SER A 4 7.32 -2.03 16.70
N ALA A 5 7.40 -2.90 17.71
CA ALA A 5 7.81 -2.53 19.06
C ALA A 5 9.24 -1.96 19.15
N SER A 6 10.09 -2.31 18.18
CA SER A 6 11.49 -1.85 18.07
C SER A 6 11.68 -0.77 17.00
N GLY A 7 10.61 -0.06 16.61
CA GLY A 7 10.67 1.00 15.59
C GLY A 7 11.51 2.21 16.03
N VAL A 8 11.89 3.04 15.05
CA VAL A 8 12.65 4.28 15.29
C VAL A 8 11.79 5.30 16.04
N THR A 9 12.29 5.81 17.17
CA THR A 9 11.62 6.84 17.98
C THR A 9 12.28 8.21 17.87
N ASP A 10 13.58 8.25 17.55
CA ASP A 10 14.34 9.47 17.28
C ASP A 10 15.16 9.32 16.00
N PHE A 11 14.77 10.07 14.97
CA PHE A 11 15.48 10.06 13.68
C PHE A 11 16.89 10.65 13.75
N LYS A 12 17.18 11.50 14.75
CA LYS A 12 18.55 12.00 14.97
C LYS A 12 19.49 10.89 15.39
N ALA A 13 19.01 9.93 16.19
CA ALA A 13 19.82 8.80 16.65
C ALA A 13 20.24 7.86 15.51
N VAL A 14 19.46 7.81 14.42
CA VAL A 14 19.75 7.00 13.23
C VAL A 14 20.34 7.80 12.07
N GLN A 15 20.65 9.09 12.27
CA GLN A 15 21.23 9.96 11.24
C GLN A 15 22.47 9.35 10.53
N PRO A 16 23.43 8.71 11.23
CA PRO A 16 24.56 8.07 10.55
C PRO A 16 24.14 6.94 9.59
N ALA A 17 23.07 6.22 9.91
CA ALA A 17 22.53 5.20 9.02
C ALA A 17 21.85 5.83 7.79
N LEU A 18 21.10 6.92 7.98
CA LEU A 18 20.45 7.66 6.89
C LEU A 18 21.48 8.24 5.91
N GLU A 19 22.57 8.80 6.44
CA GLU A 19 23.69 9.30 5.63
C GLU A 19 24.34 8.16 4.82
N LYS A 20 24.57 7.00 5.47
CA LYS A 20 25.14 5.85 4.76
C LYS A 20 24.20 5.31 3.69
N MET A 21 22.89 5.28 3.96
CA MET A 21 21.88 4.90 2.99
C MET A 21 21.89 5.83 1.77
N ALA A 22 21.99 7.15 2.00
CA ALA A 22 22.11 8.13 0.93
C ALA A 22 23.40 7.92 0.11
N GLU A 23 24.54 7.68 0.77
CA GLU A 23 25.84 7.44 0.12
C GLU A 23 25.81 6.23 -0.82
N ILE A 24 25.20 5.12 -0.38
CA ILE A 24 25.17 3.88 -1.17
C ILE A 24 23.95 3.77 -2.08
N GLY A 25 23.07 4.78 -2.09
CA GLY A 25 21.83 4.79 -2.88
C GLY A 25 20.76 3.81 -2.40
N CYS A 26 20.81 3.38 -1.14
CA CYS A 26 19.80 2.54 -0.49
C CYS A 26 18.55 3.37 -0.15
N PRO A 27 17.37 3.05 -0.70
CA PRO A 27 16.15 3.78 -0.36
C PRO A 27 15.72 3.56 1.09
N LEU A 28 15.20 4.61 1.73
CA LEU A 28 14.46 4.52 2.98
C LEU A 28 12.98 4.24 2.69
N CYS A 29 12.51 3.05 3.03
CA CYS A 29 11.09 2.69 3.00
C CYS A 29 10.46 3.06 4.36
N VAL A 30 9.41 3.87 4.36
CA VAL A 30 8.77 4.35 5.60
C VAL A 30 7.33 3.87 5.73
N HIS A 31 7.01 3.26 6.88
CA HIS A 31 5.64 3.23 7.40
C HIS A 31 5.32 4.62 7.94
N GLY A 32 4.69 5.45 7.12
CA GLY A 32 4.58 6.89 7.38
C GLY A 32 3.46 7.28 8.36
N GLU A 33 3.47 6.79 9.60
CA GLU A 33 2.52 7.21 10.65
C GLU A 33 3.25 7.59 11.93
N VAL A 34 2.80 8.66 12.60
CA VAL A 34 3.19 8.91 13.99
C VAL A 34 2.47 7.94 14.93
N THR A 35 3.10 7.59 16.04
CA THR A 35 2.52 6.71 17.08
C THR A 35 2.05 7.45 18.33
N ASP A 36 2.07 8.79 18.28
CA ASP A 36 1.57 9.67 19.34
C ASP A 36 0.10 9.32 19.68
N PRO A 37 -0.21 8.90 20.92
CA PRO A 37 -1.54 8.48 21.30
C PRO A 37 -2.57 9.62 21.29
N THR A 38 -2.13 10.87 21.23
CA THR A 38 -3.01 12.05 21.13
C THR A 38 -3.42 12.38 19.69
N VAL A 39 -2.76 11.77 18.70
CA VAL A 39 -3.08 11.93 17.28
C VAL A 39 -4.04 10.83 16.85
N ASP A 40 -5.20 11.25 16.34
CA ASP A 40 -6.22 10.35 15.81
C ASP A 40 -5.65 9.47 14.68
N ILE A 41 -6.02 8.20 14.67
CA ILE A 41 -5.49 7.21 13.72
C ILE A 41 -5.75 7.60 12.26
N PHE A 42 -6.79 8.38 11.98
CA PHE A 42 -7.09 8.87 10.64
C PHE A 42 -6.15 10.01 10.19
N ASP A 43 -5.48 10.69 11.13
CA ASP A 43 -4.61 11.85 10.86
C ASP A 43 -3.10 11.52 10.95
N ARG A 44 -2.73 10.33 11.47
CA ARG A 44 -1.33 9.94 11.72
C ARG A 44 -0.41 10.04 10.51
N GLU A 45 -0.92 9.76 9.32
CA GLU A 45 -0.14 9.84 8.08
C GLU A 45 0.22 11.28 7.71
N MET A 46 -0.77 12.17 7.73
CA MET A 46 -0.55 13.60 7.48
C MET A 46 0.40 14.20 8.53
N VAL A 47 0.19 13.88 9.80
CA VAL A 47 1.04 14.37 10.88
C VAL A 47 2.47 13.85 10.76
N PHE A 48 2.68 12.63 10.26
CA PHE A 48 4.02 12.10 9.98
C PHE A 48 4.72 12.86 8.87
N ILE A 49 4.00 13.20 7.79
CA ILE A 49 4.54 14.01 6.69
C ILE A 49 5.11 15.33 7.25
N ASP A 50 4.29 16.05 8.03
CA ASP A 50 4.64 17.38 8.54
C ASP A 50 5.73 17.34 9.61
N ARG A 51 5.61 16.44 10.60
CA ARG A 51 6.49 16.45 11.78
C ARG A 51 7.79 15.70 11.58
N VAL A 52 7.83 14.74 10.65
CA VAL A 52 8.95 13.79 10.53
C VAL A 52 9.51 13.80 9.12
N LEU A 53 8.71 13.46 8.13
CA LEU A 53 9.22 13.11 6.81
C LEU A 53 9.77 14.31 6.04
N ASP A 54 9.03 15.41 5.97
CA ASP A 54 9.49 16.62 5.28
C ASP A 54 10.76 17.22 5.93
N PRO A 55 10.84 17.38 7.27
CA PRO A 55 12.09 17.75 7.92
C PRO A 55 13.26 16.80 7.63
N LEU A 56 13.03 15.48 7.69
CA LEU A 56 14.05 14.47 7.43
C LEU A 56 14.59 14.56 6.00
N ARG A 57 13.71 14.74 5.01
CA ARG A 57 14.10 14.84 3.61
C ARG A 57 14.87 16.13 3.31
N ARG A 58 14.50 17.25 3.95
CA ARG A 58 15.26 18.51 3.84
C ARG A 58 16.67 18.39 4.40
N GLN A 59 16.86 17.61 5.48
CA GLN A 59 18.17 17.34 6.07
C GLN A 59 18.99 16.33 5.26
N ASN A 60 18.33 15.46 4.51
CA ASN A 60 18.96 14.37 3.74
C ASN A 60 18.56 14.44 2.25
N PRO A 61 18.92 15.51 1.52
CA PRO A 61 18.39 15.76 0.17
C PRO A 61 18.75 14.68 -0.87
N ASN A 62 19.82 13.91 -0.63
CA ASN A 62 20.25 12.82 -1.52
C ASN A 62 19.64 11.46 -1.15
N LEU A 63 18.91 11.35 -0.03
CA LEU A 63 18.29 10.10 0.39
C LEU A 63 17.02 9.85 -0.43
N LYS A 64 17.00 8.72 -1.15
CA LYS A 64 15.77 8.23 -1.79
C LYS A 64 14.81 7.73 -0.71
N VAL A 65 13.54 8.11 -0.81
CA VAL A 65 12.50 7.69 0.13
C VAL A 65 11.30 7.09 -0.60
N VAL A 66 10.76 5.99 -0.07
CA VAL A 66 9.47 5.44 -0.46
C VAL A 66 8.52 5.59 0.71
N MET A 67 7.45 6.35 0.52
CA MET A 67 6.30 6.31 1.42
C MET A 67 5.52 5.05 1.14
N GLU A 68 5.64 4.06 2.02
CA GLU A 68 4.92 2.81 1.84
C GLU A 68 3.42 3.04 2.03
N HIS A 69 2.61 2.26 1.30
CA HIS A 69 1.17 2.09 1.46
C HIS A 69 0.43 3.38 1.86
N ILE A 70 0.59 4.45 1.07
CA ILE A 70 -0.08 5.73 1.35
C ILE A 70 -1.60 5.56 1.33
N THR A 71 -2.29 6.28 2.23
CA THR A 71 -3.74 6.11 2.42
C THR A 71 -4.52 7.42 2.35
N THR A 72 -3.84 8.55 2.22
CA THR A 72 -4.44 9.88 2.24
C THR A 72 -4.21 10.65 0.94
N GLN A 73 -5.08 11.64 0.69
CA GLN A 73 -4.88 12.61 -0.40
C GLN A 73 -3.63 13.46 -0.13
N GLN A 74 -3.38 13.80 1.13
CA GLN A 74 -2.21 14.53 1.59
C GLN A 74 -0.91 13.77 1.25
N GLY A 75 -0.88 12.45 1.43
CA GLY A 75 0.23 11.60 0.98
C GLY A 75 0.46 11.67 -0.52
N VAL A 76 -0.62 11.59 -1.32
CA VAL A 76 -0.55 11.75 -2.78
C VAL A 76 0.01 13.13 -3.16
N ASP A 77 -0.53 14.20 -2.59
CA ASP A 77 -0.15 15.58 -2.91
C ASP A 77 1.30 15.87 -2.51
N TYR A 78 1.74 15.34 -1.37
CA TYR A 78 3.12 15.48 -0.92
C TYR A 78 4.10 14.77 -1.87
N VAL A 79 3.81 13.54 -2.31
CA VAL A 79 4.64 12.86 -3.33
C VAL A 79 4.69 13.65 -4.63
N LYS A 80 3.54 14.18 -5.09
CA LYS A 80 3.46 14.99 -6.32
C LYS A 80 4.26 16.28 -6.24
N SER A 81 4.36 16.89 -5.04
CA SER A 81 5.15 18.10 -4.82
C SER A 81 6.66 17.91 -4.97
N SER A 82 7.15 16.67 -4.91
CA SER A 82 8.58 16.36 -4.96
C SER A 82 9.06 16.02 -6.37
N ALA A 83 9.98 16.81 -6.91
CA ALA A 83 10.52 16.58 -8.26
C ALA A 83 11.32 15.28 -8.41
N SER A 84 11.97 14.80 -7.35
CA SER A 84 12.79 13.58 -7.38
C SER A 84 12.95 12.97 -5.97
N ALA A 85 13.58 11.80 -5.89
CA ALA A 85 13.97 11.09 -4.66
C ALA A 85 12.84 10.77 -3.67
N LEU A 86 11.58 10.93 -4.06
CA LEU A 86 10.40 10.50 -3.31
C LEU A 86 9.46 9.74 -4.23
N ALA A 87 9.05 8.57 -3.78
CA ALA A 87 8.01 7.75 -4.38
C ALA A 87 7.02 7.28 -3.31
N ALA A 88 5.93 6.65 -3.74
CA ALA A 88 5.02 5.97 -2.86
C ALA A 88 4.53 4.65 -3.45
N THR A 89 4.32 3.67 -2.56
CA THR A 89 3.57 2.48 -2.90
C THR A 89 2.09 2.67 -2.57
N ILE A 90 1.23 2.10 -3.40
CA ILE A 90 -0.22 2.05 -3.14
C ILE A 90 -0.64 0.58 -3.16
N THR A 91 -1.40 0.19 -2.14
CA THR A 91 -1.84 -1.20 -1.99
C THR A 91 -3.07 -1.50 -2.83
N THR A 92 -3.27 -2.78 -3.14
CA THR A 92 -4.50 -3.27 -3.78
C THR A 92 -5.73 -2.93 -2.94
N HIS A 93 -5.66 -3.13 -1.63
CA HIS A 93 -6.83 -2.96 -0.77
C HIS A 93 -7.21 -1.49 -0.57
N HIS A 94 -6.25 -0.56 -0.46
CA HIS A 94 -6.57 0.88 -0.35
C HIS A 94 -7.13 1.49 -1.64
N LEU A 95 -7.00 0.82 -2.79
CA LEU A 95 -7.70 1.18 -4.03
C LEU A 95 -9.14 0.65 -4.09
N MET A 96 -9.41 -0.45 -3.37
CA MET A 96 -10.71 -1.12 -3.33
C MET A 96 -11.62 -0.54 -2.25
N ILE A 97 -11.10 -0.32 -1.04
CA ILE A 97 -11.91 -0.01 0.13
C ILE A 97 -11.68 1.39 0.69
N ASN A 98 -12.71 1.92 1.34
CA ASN A 98 -12.66 3.06 2.26
C ASN A 98 -13.12 2.60 3.66
N ARG A 99 -13.05 3.47 4.66
CA ARG A 99 -13.39 3.14 6.06
C ARG A 99 -14.80 2.61 6.29
N ASN A 100 -15.77 2.86 5.40
CA ASN A 100 -17.11 2.29 5.54
C ASN A 100 -17.10 0.77 5.37
N HIS A 101 -16.16 0.22 4.59
CA HIS A 101 -16.02 -1.23 4.43
C HIS A 101 -15.66 -1.89 5.77
N ILE A 102 -14.90 -1.18 6.61
CA ILE A 102 -14.45 -1.64 7.92
C ILE A 102 -15.57 -1.50 8.97
N LEU A 103 -16.33 -0.40 8.94
CA LEU A 103 -17.14 0.04 10.09
C LEU A 103 -18.66 0.05 9.85
N ALA A 104 -19.13 0.13 8.60
CA ALA A 104 -20.56 0.27 8.32
C ALA A 104 -21.28 -1.09 8.41
N GLY A 105 -22.33 -1.13 9.24
CA GLY A 105 -23.15 -2.33 9.46
C GLY A 105 -22.54 -3.38 10.39
N GLY A 106 -21.33 -3.12 10.92
CA GLY A 106 -20.59 -4.02 11.79
C GLY A 106 -19.09 -3.87 11.58
N ILE A 107 -18.29 -4.22 12.59
CA ILE A 107 -16.83 -4.21 12.49
C ILE A 107 -16.38 -5.43 11.69
N LYS A 108 -15.71 -5.19 10.56
CA LYS A 108 -15.15 -6.24 9.69
C LYS A 108 -13.63 -6.29 9.83
N PRO A 109 -13.07 -7.15 10.70
CA PRO A 109 -11.65 -7.14 11.06
C PRO A 109 -10.73 -7.48 9.88
N HIS A 110 -11.20 -8.27 8.91
CA HIS A 110 -10.41 -8.66 7.73
C HIS A 110 -10.08 -7.48 6.79
N TYR A 111 -10.77 -6.35 6.92
CA TYR A 111 -10.43 -5.09 6.24
C TYR A 111 -9.56 -4.14 7.06
N TYR A 112 -9.29 -4.46 8.33
CA TYR A 112 -8.44 -3.64 9.20
C TYR A 112 -6.95 -3.89 8.91
N CYS A 113 -6.27 -2.83 8.46
CA CYS A 113 -4.82 -2.75 8.26
C CYS A 113 -4.30 -1.39 8.77
N LEU A 114 -2.98 -1.22 8.74
CA LEU A 114 -2.32 0.05 9.07
C LEU A 114 -1.42 0.47 7.90
N PRO A 115 -1.50 1.72 7.42
CA PRO A 115 -2.42 2.76 7.86
C PRO A 115 -3.89 2.41 7.53
N VAL A 116 -4.81 2.81 8.40
CA VAL A 116 -6.23 2.44 8.24
C VAL A 116 -6.80 3.04 6.94
N ALA A 117 -7.66 2.30 6.23
CA ALA A 117 -8.40 2.87 5.10
C ALA A 117 -9.17 4.12 5.57
N LYS A 118 -9.11 5.20 4.78
CA LYS A 118 -9.62 6.52 5.17
C LYS A 118 -10.99 6.80 4.54
N ARG A 119 -11.44 8.06 4.52
CA ARG A 119 -12.65 8.51 3.80
C ARG A 119 -12.53 8.27 2.29
N GLU A 120 -13.69 8.26 1.61
CA GLU A 120 -13.77 8.00 0.18
C GLU A 120 -12.95 8.97 -0.69
N GLU A 121 -12.89 10.25 -0.31
CA GLU A 121 -12.06 11.25 -1.00
C GLU A 121 -10.59 10.82 -1.11
N HIS A 122 -10.07 10.13 -0.09
CA HIS A 122 -8.70 9.64 -0.10
C HIS A 122 -8.56 8.42 -1.02
N ARG A 123 -9.52 7.48 -1.00
CA ARG A 123 -9.53 6.34 -1.92
C ARG A 123 -9.51 6.81 -3.38
N LEU A 124 -10.33 7.81 -3.71
CA LEU A 124 -10.36 8.41 -5.05
C LEU A 124 -9.04 9.10 -5.41
N ALA A 125 -8.41 9.80 -4.47
CA ALA A 125 -7.08 10.39 -4.68
C ALA A 125 -6.01 9.32 -4.95
N LEU A 126 -6.05 8.19 -4.24
CA LEU A 126 -5.16 7.05 -4.47
C LEU A 126 -5.38 6.40 -5.84
N ARG A 127 -6.64 6.20 -6.24
CA ARG A 127 -7.00 5.69 -7.58
C ARG A 127 -6.48 6.62 -8.67
N ALA A 128 -6.73 7.92 -8.54
CA ALA A 128 -6.22 8.93 -9.46
C ALA A 128 -4.68 8.93 -9.55
N ALA A 129 -3.98 8.72 -8.42
CA ALA A 129 -2.52 8.61 -8.41
C ALA A 129 -2.03 7.34 -9.12
N ALA A 130 -2.64 6.18 -8.83
CA ALA A 130 -2.26 4.89 -9.39
C ALA A 130 -2.38 4.84 -10.92
N ILE A 131 -3.42 5.47 -11.49
CA ILE A 131 -3.66 5.50 -12.95
C ILE A 131 -2.96 6.65 -13.68
N SER A 132 -2.31 7.57 -12.97
CA SER A 132 -1.86 8.85 -13.54
C SER A 132 -0.73 8.76 -14.58
N GLY A 133 -0.06 7.62 -14.67
CA GLY A 133 1.19 7.46 -15.44
C GLY A 133 2.42 8.09 -14.77
N ASP A 134 2.26 8.71 -13.59
CA ASP A 134 3.36 9.25 -12.81
C ASP A 134 4.21 8.10 -12.21
N ASN A 135 5.49 8.07 -12.60
CA ASN A 135 6.40 6.98 -12.23
C ASN A 135 6.78 6.93 -10.74
N ARG A 136 6.39 7.95 -9.96
CA ARG A 136 6.58 7.99 -8.51
C ARG A 136 5.59 7.09 -7.77
N PHE A 137 4.51 6.67 -8.40
CA PHE A 137 3.53 5.75 -7.81
C PHE A 137 3.66 4.36 -8.42
N PHE A 138 3.79 3.35 -7.57
CA PHE A 138 3.88 1.94 -8.00
C PHE A 138 3.26 0.99 -6.99
N LEU A 139 3.06 -0.26 -7.42
CA LEU A 139 2.48 -1.30 -6.60
C LEU A 139 3.40 -1.67 -5.42
N GLY A 140 2.83 -1.64 -4.21
CA GLY A 140 3.32 -2.37 -3.04
C GLY A 140 2.10 -2.98 -2.36
N THR A 141 2.01 -4.31 -2.35
CA THR A 141 0.75 -4.99 -1.99
C THR A 141 0.37 -4.84 -0.52
N ASP A 142 1.38 -4.69 0.34
CA ASP A 142 1.28 -4.86 1.80
C ASP A 142 0.43 -6.09 2.18
N SER A 143 0.64 -7.19 1.44
CA SER A 143 -0.08 -8.43 1.71
C SER A 143 0.41 -9.03 3.02
N ALA A 144 -0.39 -8.88 4.07
CA ALA A 144 -0.06 -9.25 5.45
C ALA A 144 -1.04 -10.33 5.96
N PRO A 145 -0.76 -11.63 5.69
CA PRO A 145 -1.61 -12.71 6.15
C PRO A 145 -1.54 -12.87 7.68
N HIS A 146 -2.71 -13.08 8.28
CA HIS A 146 -2.87 -13.46 9.68
C HIS A 146 -3.92 -14.57 9.75
N ILE A 147 -3.72 -15.53 10.65
CA ILE A 147 -4.75 -16.53 10.94
C ILE A 147 -6.02 -15.85 11.44
N ASP A 148 -7.18 -16.42 11.12
CA ASP A 148 -8.48 -15.82 11.42
C ASP A 148 -8.66 -15.57 12.92
N ALA A 149 -8.17 -16.49 13.77
CA ALA A 149 -8.20 -16.32 15.22
C ALA A 149 -7.45 -15.06 15.71
N ALA A 150 -6.41 -14.59 14.99
CA ALA A 150 -5.68 -13.37 15.32
C ALA A 150 -6.40 -12.11 14.80
N LYS A 151 -7.18 -12.24 13.73
CA LYS A 151 -8.03 -11.16 13.17
C LYS A 151 -9.31 -10.97 13.98
N GLU A 152 -9.95 -12.08 14.36
CA GLU A 152 -11.26 -12.16 15.02
C GLU A 152 -11.11 -12.27 16.55
N SER A 153 -10.34 -11.35 17.13
CA SER A 153 -10.07 -11.30 18.57
C SER A 153 -10.49 -9.96 19.17
N ALA A 154 -10.39 -9.84 20.51
CA ALA A 154 -10.60 -8.56 21.20
C ALA A 154 -9.62 -7.46 20.75
N CYS A 155 -8.48 -7.83 20.14
CA CYS A 155 -7.48 -6.93 19.59
C CYS A 155 -6.98 -7.50 18.25
N GLY A 156 -7.83 -7.41 17.22
CA GLY A 156 -7.54 -7.97 15.91
C GLY A 156 -6.26 -7.43 15.27
N CYS A 157 -5.42 -8.31 14.72
CA CYS A 157 -4.20 -7.92 14.02
C CYS A 157 -4.50 -7.06 12.78
N ALA A 158 -3.64 -6.08 12.51
CA ALA A 158 -3.71 -5.23 11.32
C ALA A 158 -3.03 -5.92 10.13
N GLY A 159 -3.74 -6.09 9.02
CA GLY A 159 -3.20 -6.68 7.80
C GLY A 159 -4.29 -7.26 6.89
N CYS A 160 -4.11 -7.14 5.58
CA CYS A 160 -5.00 -7.69 4.55
C CYS A 160 -4.23 -8.72 3.71
N PHE A 161 -4.79 -9.91 3.49
CA PHE A 161 -4.13 -10.92 2.66
C PHE A 161 -4.55 -10.79 1.18
N THR A 162 -3.71 -10.17 0.36
CA THR A 162 -4.04 -9.80 -1.03
C THR A 162 -3.17 -10.47 -2.10
N ALA A 163 -2.12 -11.20 -1.70
CA ALA A 163 -1.06 -11.66 -2.61
C ALA A 163 -1.58 -12.41 -3.85
N SER A 164 -2.47 -13.39 -3.68
CA SER A 164 -2.97 -14.25 -4.77
C SER A 164 -4.02 -13.59 -5.66
N VAL A 165 -4.65 -12.50 -5.20
CA VAL A 165 -5.77 -11.84 -5.91
C VAL A 165 -5.39 -10.48 -6.50
N THR A 166 -4.20 -9.95 -6.16
CA THR A 166 -3.81 -8.58 -6.50
C THR A 166 -3.94 -8.25 -7.99
N MET A 167 -3.38 -9.05 -8.90
CA MET A 167 -3.38 -8.71 -10.32
C MET A 167 -4.80 -8.64 -10.93
N PRO A 168 -5.71 -9.62 -10.69
CA PRO A 168 -7.12 -9.49 -11.02
C PRO A 168 -7.82 -8.26 -10.45
N LEU A 169 -7.57 -7.93 -9.17
CA LEU A 169 -8.22 -6.78 -8.52
C LEU A 169 -7.74 -5.45 -9.10
N LEU A 170 -6.44 -5.31 -9.36
CA LEU A 170 -5.91 -4.10 -9.98
C LEU A 170 -6.42 -3.94 -11.41
N ALA A 171 -6.52 -5.01 -12.19
CA ALA A 171 -7.12 -4.96 -13.52
C ALA A 171 -8.57 -4.47 -13.48
N HIS A 172 -9.35 -4.91 -12.49
CA HIS A 172 -10.70 -4.42 -12.26
C HIS A 172 -10.71 -2.91 -11.92
N VAL A 173 -9.88 -2.46 -10.98
CA VAL A 173 -9.79 -1.02 -10.63
C VAL A 173 -9.37 -0.16 -11.83
N PHE A 174 -8.33 -0.56 -12.55
CA PHE A 174 -7.82 0.20 -13.70
C PHE A 174 -8.81 0.18 -14.87
N GLU A 175 -9.61 -0.89 -15.02
CA GLU A 175 -10.71 -0.91 -16.00
C GLU A 175 -11.84 0.05 -15.63
N GLU A 176 -12.26 0.11 -14.37
CA GLU A 176 -13.28 1.07 -13.91
C GLU A 176 -12.87 2.52 -14.15
N GLU A 177 -11.57 2.81 -14.06
CA GLU A 177 -10.99 4.12 -14.34
C GLU A 177 -10.69 4.37 -15.83
N ASN A 178 -10.99 3.41 -16.72
CA ASN A 178 -10.64 3.46 -18.15
C ASN A 178 -9.14 3.67 -18.43
N ALA A 179 -8.27 3.03 -17.65
CA ALA A 179 -6.82 3.25 -17.67
C ALA A 179 -5.99 1.95 -17.66
N LEU A 180 -6.49 0.86 -18.28
CA LEU A 180 -5.80 -0.45 -18.31
C LEU A 180 -4.37 -0.38 -18.87
N GLU A 181 -4.10 0.55 -19.77
CA GLU A 181 -2.78 0.81 -20.35
C GLU A 181 -1.74 1.29 -19.33
N ALA A 182 -2.18 1.90 -18.22
CA ALA A 182 -1.29 2.33 -17.14
C ALA A 182 -0.92 1.18 -16.18
N LEU A 183 -1.69 0.09 -16.17
CA LEU A 183 -1.56 -1.01 -15.20
C LEU A 183 -0.16 -1.61 -15.22
N ALA A 184 0.36 -1.92 -16.41
CA ALA A 184 1.67 -2.54 -16.57
C ALA A 184 2.77 -1.68 -15.93
N ASN A 185 2.72 -0.36 -16.12
CA ASN A 185 3.72 0.54 -15.57
C ASN A 185 3.65 0.60 -14.04
N PHE A 186 2.43 0.75 -13.51
CA PHE A 186 2.18 0.79 -12.06
C PHE A 186 2.64 -0.50 -11.36
N THR A 187 2.40 -1.68 -11.96
CA THR A 187 2.73 -2.98 -11.34
C THR A 187 4.12 -3.50 -11.66
N SER A 188 4.89 -2.84 -12.53
CA SER A 188 6.21 -3.34 -12.93
C SER A 188 7.26 -2.24 -13.11
N SER A 189 7.16 -1.42 -14.16
CA SER A 189 8.25 -0.55 -14.59
C SER A 189 8.57 0.56 -13.60
N ASN A 190 7.54 1.15 -12.98
CA ASN A 190 7.71 2.29 -12.08
C ASN A 190 8.57 1.94 -10.87
N GLY A 191 8.27 0.81 -10.21
CA GLY A 191 9.09 0.30 -9.11
C GLY A 191 10.50 -0.08 -9.55
N ALA A 192 10.64 -0.78 -10.68
CA ALA A 192 11.95 -1.16 -11.22
C ALA A 192 12.84 0.07 -11.49
N MET A 193 12.28 1.14 -12.08
CA MET A 193 12.97 2.40 -12.29
C MET A 193 13.42 3.05 -10.97
N PHE A 194 12.52 3.16 -9.98
CA PHE A 194 12.86 3.83 -8.72
C PHE A 194 13.95 3.09 -7.92
N TYR A 195 13.88 1.76 -7.89
CA TYR A 195 14.86 0.92 -7.21
C TYR A 195 16.14 0.65 -8.03
N ASN A 196 16.27 1.23 -9.23
CA ASN A 196 17.37 0.95 -10.16
C ASN A 196 17.55 -0.56 -10.42
N LYS A 197 16.44 -1.27 -10.65
CA LYS A 197 16.44 -2.70 -10.97
C LYS A 197 16.20 -2.93 -12.47
N PRO A 198 16.77 -4.00 -13.04
CA PRO A 198 16.48 -4.37 -14.43
C PRO A 198 14.98 -4.61 -14.63
N MET A 199 14.49 -4.24 -15.82
CA MET A 199 13.13 -4.61 -16.24
C MET A 199 13.04 -6.13 -16.40
N THR A 200 11.91 -6.71 -15.98
CA THR A 200 11.65 -8.13 -16.22
C THR A 200 11.37 -8.37 -17.70
N GLU A 201 11.92 -9.44 -18.26
CA GLU A 201 11.55 -9.94 -19.59
C GLU A 201 10.35 -10.90 -19.54
N LYS A 202 10.00 -11.38 -18.34
CA LYS A 202 8.81 -12.21 -18.13
C LYS A 202 7.55 -11.38 -18.23
N THR A 203 6.53 -11.96 -18.84
CA THR A 203 5.20 -11.37 -18.98
C THR A 203 4.19 -12.12 -18.11
N LEU A 204 3.11 -11.42 -17.76
CA LEU A 204 1.92 -11.97 -17.12
C LEU A 204 0.72 -11.52 -17.95
N THR A 205 -0.17 -12.43 -18.28
CA THR A 205 -1.36 -12.18 -19.10
C THR A 205 -2.61 -12.17 -18.23
N LEU A 206 -3.32 -11.04 -18.26
CA LEU A 206 -4.64 -10.88 -17.65
C LEU A 206 -5.71 -10.96 -18.75
N GLN A 207 -6.73 -11.79 -18.54
CA GLN A 207 -7.84 -11.96 -19.47
C GLN A 207 -9.16 -11.73 -18.75
N LYS A 208 -10.00 -10.85 -19.31
CA LYS A 208 -11.39 -10.70 -18.88
C LYS A 208 -12.21 -11.87 -19.40
N ARG A 209 -12.99 -12.50 -18.52
CA ARG A 209 -13.86 -13.64 -18.83
C ARG A 209 -15.32 -13.29 -18.55
N SER A 210 -16.24 -14.10 -19.09
CA SER A 210 -17.68 -13.94 -18.87
C SER A 210 -18.14 -14.43 -17.48
N LYS A 211 -17.33 -15.28 -16.82
CA LYS A 211 -17.60 -15.78 -15.47
C LYS A 211 -16.67 -15.10 -14.46
N PRO A 212 -17.18 -14.77 -13.26
CA PRO A 212 -16.34 -14.21 -12.21
C PRO A 212 -15.27 -15.21 -11.77
N LEU A 213 -14.09 -14.68 -11.44
CA LEU A 213 -13.02 -15.39 -10.76
C LEU A 213 -13.56 -16.01 -9.48
N GLN A 214 -13.32 -17.30 -9.31
CA GLN A 214 -13.60 -17.99 -8.05
C GLN A 214 -12.43 -17.70 -7.11
N ILE A 215 -12.68 -16.85 -6.11
CA ILE A 215 -11.72 -16.54 -5.06
C ILE A 215 -12.04 -17.46 -3.90
N GLU A 216 -11.11 -18.34 -3.56
CA GLU A 216 -11.22 -19.13 -2.33
C GLU A 216 -11.24 -18.17 -1.13
N PRO A 217 -12.28 -18.21 -0.28
CA PRO A 217 -12.43 -17.23 0.79
C PRO A 217 -11.34 -17.38 1.87
N GLN A 218 -10.81 -18.59 2.04
CA GLN A 218 -9.82 -18.92 3.06
C GLN A 218 -8.77 -19.89 2.51
N LEU A 219 -7.52 -19.68 2.91
CA LEU A 219 -6.44 -20.64 2.76
C LEU A 219 -6.31 -21.43 4.06
N GLN A 220 -6.33 -22.76 3.98
CA GLN A 220 -6.08 -23.62 5.13
C GLN A 220 -4.57 -23.75 5.36
N THR A 221 -4.12 -23.47 6.58
CA THR A 221 -2.70 -23.62 6.99
C THR A 221 -2.60 -24.46 8.26
N PRO A 222 -1.40 -25.01 8.59
CA PRO A 222 -1.19 -25.74 9.83
C PRO A 222 -1.53 -24.96 11.11
N ASP A 223 -1.38 -23.63 11.08
CA ASP A 223 -1.62 -22.74 12.23
C ASP A 223 -3.08 -22.25 12.31
N GLY A 224 -3.90 -22.55 11.30
CA GLY A 224 -5.30 -22.13 11.20
C GLY A 224 -5.67 -21.56 9.82
N PRO A 225 -6.96 -21.31 9.57
CA PRO A 225 -7.41 -20.67 8.33
C PRO A 225 -6.90 -19.22 8.26
N VAL A 226 -6.59 -18.76 7.04
CA VAL A 226 -6.24 -17.38 6.72
C VAL A 226 -7.21 -16.87 5.65
N THR A 227 -8.05 -15.92 6.02
CA THR A 227 -9.02 -15.29 5.12
C THR A 227 -8.33 -14.43 4.06
N LEU A 228 -8.68 -14.66 2.79
CA LEU A 228 -8.25 -13.82 1.67
C LEU A 228 -9.04 -12.52 1.65
N PHE A 229 -8.45 -11.47 1.09
CA PHE A 229 -9.13 -10.19 0.90
C PHE A 229 -10.34 -10.36 -0.03
N ASP A 230 -11.53 -10.07 0.50
CA ASP A 230 -12.78 -10.03 -0.24
C ASP A 230 -12.92 -8.67 -0.95
N PRO A 231 -13.02 -8.62 -2.29
CA PRO A 231 -13.21 -7.36 -3.01
C PRO A 231 -14.62 -6.77 -2.85
N GLY A 232 -15.59 -7.51 -2.32
CA GLY A 232 -16.99 -7.08 -2.16
C GLY A 232 -17.77 -6.93 -3.49
N VAL A 233 -17.14 -7.22 -4.62
CA VAL A 233 -17.68 -7.15 -5.97
C VAL A 233 -17.19 -8.33 -6.81
N PRO A 234 -17.97 -8.80 -7.81
CA PRO A 234 -17.52 -9.86 -8.69
C PRO A 234 -16.35 -9.40 -9.58
N ILE A 235 -15.27 -10.17 -9.61
CA ILE A 235 -14.07 -9.88 -10.39
C ILE A 235 -14.04 -10.74 -11.64
N PHE A 236 -13.91 -10.13 -12.81
CA PHE A 236 -13.96 -10.84 -14.10
C PHE A 236 -12.59 -10.98 -14.79
N TRP A 237 -11.53 -10.45 -14.19
CA TRP A 237 -10.16 -10.57 -14.69
C TRP A 237 -9.49 -11.82 -14.10
N HIS A 238 -8.79 -12.57 -14.95
CA HIS A 238 -8.11 -13.82 -14.59
C HIS A 238 -6.64 -13.73 -15.02
N VAL A 239 -5.72 -14.23 -14.19
CA VAL A 239 -4.35 -14.52 -14.62
C VAL A 239 -4.38 -15.82 -15.42
N VAL A 240 -3.85 -15.82 -16.64
CA VAL A 240 -3.94 -16.99 -17.55
C VAL A 240 -2.61 -17.51 -18.09
N ALA A 241 -1.53 -16.72 -17.98
CA ALA A 241 -0.17 -17.09 -18.34
C ALA A 241 0.82 -16.15 -17.65
#